data_AF-A0A8S2PSC0-F1
#
_entry.id   AF-A0A8S2PSC0-F1
#
_cell.length_a   1.000
_cell.length_b   1.000
_cell.length_c   1.000
_cell.angle_alpha   90.00
_cell.angle_beta   90.00
_cell.angle_gamma   90.00
#
_symmetry.space_group_name_H-M   'P 1'
#
loop_
_entity.id
_entity.type
_entity.pdbx_description
1 polymer ?
#
loop_
_entity_poly.entity_id
_entity_poly.type
_entity_poly.pdbx_seq_one_letter_code
_entity_poly.pdbx_strand_id
1 'polypeptide(L)'
;VSPDNDAKSLRESPWNVAPILVFRNEVRTNINNYCVFDETIKYNQLPTVVLANDRVQNHDIDNIDLRRFLLSLPDNKTEGLPGYLPIVINMPVLITHNIATELHISNGSIGRLVRLVYDNDDENSNSNNNNIRDAKFPINTKYIQKPLYALVELPQCKLTSLLVDQQPTMIPILPEQKTIKIDPKSFVTPTQKRLLNNKTSITICRTQLPIVPAYAMTIHKCQGKTLPCGVIDLVPPPYAKFDLANVYVPISRFTSANTMVILRHFPRSILNQKPHPDLVIELERLKNLSNSN
;
A
#
# COMPACT_ATOMS: atom_id res chain seq x y z
N VAL A 1 -24.47 -14.44 -28.44
CA VAL A 1 -23.01 -14.19 -28.46
C VAL A 1 -22.45 -14.89 -27.24
N SER A 2 -21.62 -15.91 -27.44
CA SER A 2 -21.04 -16.71 -26.34
C SER A 2 -20.21 -15.80 -25.40
N PRO A 3 -20.25 -15.98 -24.06
CA PRO A 3 -19.48 -15.16 -23.12
C PRO A 3 -17.95 -15.37 -23.20
N ASP A 4 -17.50 -16.37 -23.96
CA ASP A 4 -16.15 -16.93 -23.78
C ASP A 4 -15.05 -16.39 -24.71
N ASN A 5 -15.34 -15.45 -25.62
CA ASN A 5 -14.33 -14.95 -26.57
C ASN A 5 -13.81 -13.52 -26.31
N ASP A 6 -14.38 -12.77 -25.35
CA ASP A 6 -14.00 -11.36 -25.10
C ASP A 6 -13.30 -11.13 -23.74
N ALA A 7 -13.05 -12.19 -22.96
CA ALA A 7 -12.31 -12.06 -21.71
C ALA A 7 -10.81 -11.87 -22.00
N LYS A 8 -10.38 -10.61 -22.14
CA LYS A 8 -8.95 -10.28 -22.14
C LYS A 8 -8.31 -10.90 -20.90
N SER A 9 -7.30 -11.74 -21.11
CA SER A 9 -6.59 -12.40 -20.01
C SER A 9 -5.94 -11.34 -19.12
N LEU A 10 -6.27 -11.34 -17.81
CA LEU A 10 -5.61 -10.48 -16.83
C LEU A 10 -4.12 -10.78 -16.68
N ARG A 11 -3.65 -11.91 -17.24
CA ARG A 11 -2.23 -12.30 -17.27
C ARG A 11 -1.45 -11.71 -18.44
N GLU A 12 -2.13 -11.08 -19.40
CA GLU A 12 -1.51 -10.46 -20.57
C GLU A 12 -1.33 -8.95 -20.37
N SER A 13 -0.42 -8.37 -21.16
CA SER A 13 -0.25 -6.92 -21.22
C SER A 13 -1.51 -6.26 -21.79
N PRO A 14 -1.95 -5.09 -21.26
CA PRO A 14 -1.32 -4.30 -20.20
C PRO A 14 -1.75 -4.67 -18.77
N TRP A 15 -2.67 -5.63 -18.61
CA TRP A 15 -3.33 -5.95 -17.33
C TRP A 15 -2.42 -6.61 -16.31
N ASN A 16 -1.44 -7.39 -16.77
CA ASN A 16 -0.48 -8.09 -15.94
C ASN A 16 0.41 -7.19 -15.07
N VAL A 17 0.52 -5.91 -15.43
CA VAL A 17 1.27 -4.88 -14.70
C VAL A 17 0.37 -3.72 -14.23
N ALA A 18 -0.93 -3.81 -14.51
CA ALA A 18 -1.88 -2.76 -14.18
C ALA A 18 -2.23 -2.77 -12.68
N PRO A 19 -2.33 -1.61 -12.02
CA PRO A 19 -2.71 -1.56 -10.63
C PRO A 19 -4.16 -1.98 -10.43
N ILE A 20 -4.41 -2.70 -9.34
CA ILE A 20 -5.75 -3.09 -8.88
C ILE A 20 -6.27 -2.01 -7.91
N LEU A 21 -7.38 -1.37 -8.27
CA LEU A 21 -8.05 -0.38 -7.43
C LEU A 21 -9.04 -1.07 -6.48
N VAL A 22 -8.87 -0.80 -5.18
CA VAL A 22 -9.70 -1.41 -4.13
C VAL A 22 -10.23 -0.37 -3.14
N PHE A 23 -11.33 -0.70 -2.45
CA PHE A 23 -11.93 0.19 -1.45
C PHE A 23 -11.18 0.18 -0.11
N ARG A 24 -10.70 -0.98 0.34
CA ARG A 24 -10.22 -1.20 1.71
C ARG A 24 -8.70 -1.38 1.75
N ASN A 25 -8.06 -0.75 2.74
CA ASN A 25 -6.61 -0.92 2.99
C ASN A 25 -6.23 -2.37 3.28
N GLU A 26 -7.06 -3.13 4.01
CA GLU A 26 -6.81 -4.55 4.29
C GLU A 26 -6.76 -5.40 3.03
N VAL A 27 -7.71 -5.19 2.12
CA VAL A 27 -7.75 -5.89 0.82
C VAL A 27 -6.52 -5.50 -0.02
N ARG A 28 -6.18 -4.21 -0.05
CA ARG A 28 -4.98 -3.71 -0.72
C ARG A 28 -3.72 -4.43 -0.21
N THR A 29 -3.54 -4.49 1.12
CA THR A 29 -2.38 -5.15 1.74
C THR A 29 -2.33 -6.63 1.41
N ASN A 30 -3.46 -7.34 1.48
CA ASN A 30 -3.50 -8.77 1.17
C ASN A 30 -3.17 -9.06 -0.30
N ILE A 31 -3.74 -8.29 -1.24
CA ILE A 31 -3.44 -8.44 -2.67
C ILE A 31 -1.97 -8.14 -2.92
N ASN A 32 -1.45 -7.05 -2.37
CA ASN A 32 -0.04 -6.69 -2.50
C ASN A 32 0.90 -7.77 -1.99
N ASN A 33 0.63 -8.33 -0.80
CA ASN A 33 1.42 -9.42 -0.26
C ASN A 33 1.38 -10.64 -1.20
N TYR A 34 0.19 -11.02 -1.67
CA TYR A 34 0.03 -12.15 -2.60
C TYR A 34 0.81 -11.92 -3.90
N CYS A 35 0.68 -10.75 -4.53
CA CYS A 35 1.38 -10.42 -5.78
C CYS A 35 2.91 -10.44 -5.62
N VAL A 36 3.44 -9.96 -4.48
CA VAL A 36 4.88 -10.04 -4.21
C VAL A 36 5.34 -11.49 -4.21
N PHE A 37 4.61 -12.39 -3.54
CA PHE A 37 5.00 -13.81 -3.49
C PHE A 37 4.79 -14.54 -4.82
N ASP A 38 3.74 -14.23 -5.57
CA ASP A 38 3.56 -14.76 -6.91
C ASP A 38 4.75 -14.41 -7.83
N GLU A 39 5.24 -13.17 -7.74
CA GLU A 39 6.42 -12.71 -8.48
C GLU A 39 7.73 -13.35 -7.98
N THR A 40 7.84 -13.68 -6.69
CA THR A 40 8.99 -14.47 -6.18
C THR A 40 9.05 -15.86 -6.82
N ILE A 41 7.90 -16.52 -7.01
CA ILE A 41 7.81 -17.82 -7.67
C ILE A 41 8.14 -17.67 -9.17
N LYS A 42 7.53 -16.68 -9.82
CA LYS A 42 7.70 -16.44 -11.26
C LYS A 42 9.14 -16.12 -11.68
N TYR A 43 9.87 -15.36 -10.86
CA TYR A 43 11.27 -15.00 -11.13
C TYR A 43 12.28 -15.84 -10.34
N ASN A 44 11.84 -16.91 -9.67
CA ASN A 44 12.69 -17.77 -8.85
C ASN A 44 13.56 -16.99 -7.84
N GLN A 45 12.96 -16.00 -7.18
CA GLN A 45 13.59 -15.19 -6.14
C GLN A 45 13.18 -15.71 -4.75
N LEU A 46 14.06 -15.52 -3.77
CA LEU A 46 13.76 -15.88 -2.38
C LEU A 46 12.71 -14.90 -1.80
N PRO A 47 11.56 -15.40 -1.28
CA PRO A 47 10.61 -14.56 -0.57
C PRO A 47 11.30 -13.80 0.57
N THR A 48 11.26 -12.47 0.54
CA THR A 48 11.96 -11.64 1.51
C THR A 48 10.98 -10.68 2.16
N VAL A 49 11.04 -10.54 3.49
CA VAL A 49 10.22 -9.61 4.26
C VAL A 49 11.11 -8.78 5.16
N VAL A 50 11.04 -7.46 5.02
CA VAL A 50 11.69 -6.52 5.93
C VAL A 50 10.75 -6.26 7.11
N LEU A 51 11.25 -6.50 8.31
CA LEU A 51 10.54 -6.27 9.57
C LEU A 51 10.80 -4.84 10.04
N ALA A 52 9.75 -4.17 10.51
CA ALA A 52 9.90 -2.89 11.17
C ALA A 52 10.63 -3.08 12.52
N ASN A 53 11.48 -2.13 12.86
CA ASN A 53 12.11 -2.07 14.17
C ASN A 53 11.29 -1.15 15.09
N ASP A 54 10.57 -1.75 16.04
CA ASP A 54 9.70 -1.06 16.99
C ASP A 54 10.37 -0.98 18.38
N ARG A 55 10.45 0.23 18.95
CA ARG A 55 11.03 0.51 20.27
C ARG A 55 10.06 1.24 21.18
N VAL A 56 10.12 0.95 22.48
CA VAL A 56 9.37 1.68 23.52
C VAL A 56 10.37 2.38 24.41
N GLN A 57 10.27 3.71 24.55
CA GLN A 57 11.22 4.51 25.34
C GLN A 57 12.70 4.22 24.97
N ASN A 58 12.99 4.05 23.68
CA ASN A 58 14.30 3.67 23.13
C ASN A 58 14.82 2.26 23.48
N HIS A 59 14.02 1.43 24.16
CA HIS A 59 14.33 0.04 24.40
C HIS A 59 13.66 -0.86 23.36
N ASP A 60 14.36 -1.94 22.99
CA ASP A 60 13.78 -2.99 22.16
C ASP A 60 12.65 -3.70 22.93
N ILE A 61 11.68 -4.23 22.19
CA ILE A 61 10.51 -4.89 22.77
C ILE A 61 10.79 -6.38 22.91
N ASP A 62 10.90 -6.88 24.14
CA ASP A 62 11.13 -8.32 24.39
C ASP A 62 9.86 -9.16 24.23
N ASN A 63 8.69 -8.57 24.46
CA ASN A 63 7.41 -9.29 24.38
C ASN A 63 7.06 -9.65 22.94
N ILE A 64 7.14 -10.95 22.62
CA ILE A 64 6.94 -11.47 21.26
C ILE A 64 5.52 -11.22 20.72
N ASP A 65 4.50 -11.34 21.57
CA ASP A 65 3.11 -11.14 21.15
C ASP A 65 2.88 -9.67 20.81
N LEU A 66 3.46 -8.75 21.59
CA LEU A 66 3.41 -7.33 21.29
C LEU A 66 4.11 -7.04 19.97
N ARG A 67 5.32 -7.58 19.75
CA ARG A 67 6.02 -7.42 18.46
C ARG A 67 5.16 -7.90 17.28
N ARG A 68 4.57 -9.10 17.37
CA ARG A 68 3.70 -9.65 16.31
C ARG A 68 2.49 -8.76 16.06
N PHE A 69 1.84 -8.30 17.12
CA PHE A 69 0.71 -7.38 17.03
C PHE A 69 1.12 -6.09 16.31
N LEU A 70 2.23 -5.46 16.71
CA LEU A 70 2.71 -4.24 16.08
C LEU A 70 3.04 -4.45 14.61
N LEU A 71 3.73 -5.53 14.27
CA LEU A 71 4.06 -5.85 12.88
C LEU A 71 2.80 -6.10 12.03
N SER A 72 1.73 -6.60 12.64
CA SER A 72 0.44 -6.84 11.96
C SER A 72 -0.40 -5.58 11.72
N LEU A 73 -0.05 -4.45 12.37
CA LEU A 73 -0.80 -3.22 12.21
C LEU A 73 -0.77 -2.71 10.76
N PRO A 74 -1.89 -2.22 10.25
CA PRO A 74 -1.94 -1.65 8.91
C PRO A 74 -1.14 -0.34 8.86
N ASP A 75 -0.51 -0.09 7.72
CA ASP A 75 0.35 1.07 7.47
C ASP A 75 -0.34 2.42 7.71
N ASN A 76 -1.65 2.51 7.46
CA ASN A 76 -2.44 3.72 7.74
C ASN A 76 -2.62 4.03 9.24
N LYS A 77 -2.27 3.10 10.14
CA LYS A 77 -2.25 3.29 11.59
C LYS A 77 -0.84 3.51 12.14
N THR A 78 0.16 3.47 11.27
CA THR A 78 1.58 3.49 11.63
C THR A 78 2.34 4.52 10.80
N GLU A 79 1.68 5.67 10.55
CA GLU A 79 2.23 6.80 9.80
C GLU A 79 2.77 6.42 8.41
N GLY A 80 2.18 5.41 7.74
CA GLY A 80 2.63 4.95 6.42
C GLY A 80 3.89 4.07 6.44
N LEU A 81 4.37 3.66 7.62
CA LEU A 81 5.47 2.70 7.79
C LEU A 81 4.92 1.28 8.06
N PRO A 82 5.05 0.34 7.11
CA PRO A 82 4.49 -1.00 7.27
C PRO A 82 5.23 -1.80 8.35
N GLY A 83 4.52 -2.66 9.08
CA GLY A 83 5.15 -3.58 10.02
C GLY A 83 5.92 -4.70 9.31
N TYR A 84 5.21 -5.42 8.44
CA TYR A 84 5.82 -6.34 7.47
C TYR A 84 5.88 -5.67 6.10
N LEU A 85 7.08 -5.59 5.54
CA LEU A 85 7.30 -5.11 4.18
C LEU A 85 7.81 -6.27 3.32
N PRO A 86 6.91 -7.02 2.64
CA PRO A 86 7.33 -8.04 1.69
C PRO A 86 7.95 -7.37 0.46
N ILE A 87 9.06 -7.93 0.00
CA ILE A 87 9.90 -7.39 -1.06
C ILE A 87 10.28 -8.47 -2.06
N VAL A 88 10.22 -8.11 -3.35
CA VAL A 88 10.84 -8.84 -4.45
C VAL A 88 11.47 -7.83 -5.42
N ILE A 89 12.64 -8.15 -5.98
CA ILE A 89 13.30 -7.25 -6.92
C ILE A 89 12.44 -7.12 -8.18
N ASN A 90 12.39 -5.91 -8.74
CA ASN A 90 11.55 -5.47 -9.84
C ASN A 90 10.07 -5.23 -9.50
N MET A 91 9.65 -5.35 -8.23
CA MET A 91 8.28 -5.01 -7.86
C MET A 91 7.99 -3.50 -7.98
N PRO A 92 6.75 -3.11 -8.34
CA PRO A 92 6.30 -1.74 -8.22
C PRO A 92 6.16 -1.37 -6.73
N VAL A 93 6.67 -0.20 -6.37
CA VAL A 93 6.63 0.34 -5.00
C VAL A 93 5.98 1.71 -4.98
N LEU A 94 5.20 1.97 -3.94
CA LEU A 94 4.60 3.26 -3.65
C LEU A 94 5.37 3.91 -2.51
N ILE A 95 5.86 5.13 -2.74
CA ILE A 95 6.47 5.94 -1.69
C ILE A 95 5.36 6.47 -0.78
N THR A 96 5.52 6.29 0.53
CA THR A 96 4.50 6.68 1.52
C THR A 96 4.73 8.05 2.14
N HIS A 97 5.89 8.65 1.92
CA HIS A 97 6.34 9.92 2.53
C HIS A 97 6.82 10.95 1.52
N ASN A 98 6.85 12.21 1.94
CA ASN A 98 7.45 13.28 1.16
C ASN A 98 8.95 13.32 1.45
N ILE A 99 9.76 13.00 0.44
CA ILE A 99 11.23 12.97 0.58
C ILE A 99 11.80 14.23 -0.08
N ALA A 100 11.47 14.48 -1.35
CA ALA A 100 11.88 15.65 -2.12
C ALA A 100 10.79 15.95 -3.15
N THR A 101 9.83 16.79 -2.77
CA THR A 101 8.64 17.09 -3.56
C THR A 101 8.98 17.83 -4.85
N GLU A 102 10.01 18.67 -4.82
CA GLU A 102 10.60 19.38 -5.95
C GLU A 102 11.18 18.43 -7.02
N LEU A 103 11.61 17.24 -6.61
CA LEU A 103 12.11 16.17 -7.48
C LEU A 103 11.03 15.14 -7.84
N HIS A 104 9.77 15.34 -7.45
CA HIS A 104 8.65 14.38 -7.60
C HIS A 104 8.85 13.07 -6.82
N ILE A 105 9.61 13.12 -5.72
CA ILE A 105 9.81 12.01 -4.77
C ILE A 105 8.92 12.27 -3.56
N SER A 106 7.63 11.98 -3.70
CA SER A 106 6.61 12.33 -2.72
C SER A 106 5.64 11.19 -2.43
N ASN A 107 4.79 11.39 -1.42
CA ASN A 107 3.76 10.42 -1.07
C ASN A 107 2.86 10.15 -2.28
N GLY A 108 2.81 8.88 -2.69
CA GLY A 108 2.05 8.43 -3.84
C GLY A 108 2.85 8.33 -5.13
N SER A 109 4.14 8.68 -5.14
CA SER A 109 5.03 8.37 -6.26
C SER A 109 5.22 6.86 -6.39
N ILE A 110 5.09 6.34 -7.61
CA ILE A 110 5.28 4.93 -7.91
C ILE A 110 6.64 4.75 -8.57
N GLY A 111 7.43 3.81 -8.08
CA GLY A 111 8.71 3.43 -8.67
C GLY A 111 8.83 1.93 -8.82
N ARG A 112 10.01 1.48 -9.25
CA ARG A 112 10.37 0.07 -9.32
C ARG A 112 11.52 -0.20 -8.37
N LEU A 113 11.37 -1.21 -7.52
CA LEU A 113 12.46 -1.63 -6.65
C LEU A 113 13.57 -2.30 -7.46
N VAL A 114 14.78 -1.76 -7.38
CA VAL A 114 15.97 -2.29 -8.06
C VAL A 114 16.79 -3.17 -7.13
N ARG A 115 16.97 -2.75 -5.88
CA ARG A 115 17.81 -3.47 -4.92
C ARG A 115 17.44 -3.12 -3.49
N LEU A 116 17.53 -4.10 -2.59
CA LEU A 116 17.53 -3.87 -1.15
C LEU A 116 18.97 -4.01 -0.63
N VAL A 117 19.42 -3.05 0.16
CA VAL A 117 20.72 -3.09 0.86
C VAL A 117 20.44 -3.14 2.35
N TYR A 118 21.06 -4.09 3.04
CA TYR A 118 20.85 -4.39 4.45
C TYR A 118 22.16 -4.89 5.07
N ASP A 119 22.22 -4.86 6.40
CA ASP A 119 23.35 -5.35 7.16
C ASP A 119 23.41 -6.90 7.11
N ASN A 120 24.56 -7.47 6.74
CA ASN A 120 24.73 -8.92 6.56
C ASN A 120 24.81 -9.67 7.89
N ASP A 121 25.07 -8.97 9.01
CA ASP A 121 25.07 -9.58 10.35
C ASP A 121 23.68 -10.12 10.76
N ASP A 122 22.62 -9.75 10.04
CA ASP A 122 21.27 -10.29 10.21
C ASP A 122 21.14 -11.76 9.75
N GLU A 123 22.03 -12.29 8.89
CA GLU A 123 21.93 -13.67 8.38
C GLU A 123 22.12 -14.74 9.45
N ASN A 124 22.92 -14.45 10.49
CA ASN A 124 23.18 -15.37 11.60
C ASN A 124 22.07 -15.37 12.67
N SER A 125 21.10 -14.46 12.59
CA SER A 125 20.01 -14.31 13.57
C SER A 125 18.76 -15.18 13.27
N ASN A 126 18.80 -16.02 12.23
CA ASN A 126 17.67 -16.82 11.77
C ASN A 126 17.05 -17.74 12.86
N SER A 127 17.81 -18.16 13.88
CA SER A 127 17.27 -18.96 15.00
C SER A 127 16.23 -18.20 15.86
N ASN A 128 16.31 -16.87 15.99
CA ASN A 128 15.33 -16.06 16.73
C ASN A 128 14.14 -15.61 15.86
N ASN A 129 14.26 -15.70 14.52
CA ASN A 129 13.25 -15.23 13.58
C ASN A 129 12.05 -16.17 13.47
N ASN A 130 12.19 -17.45 13.82
CA ASN A 130 11.07 -18.41 13.83
C ASN A 130 9.89 -17.93 14.69
N ASN A 131 10.17 -17.16 15.75
CA ASN A 131 9.13 -16.64 16.63
C ASN A 131 8.39 -15.43 16.05
N ILE A 132 8.92 -14.70 15.08
CA ILE A 132 8.25 -13.52 14.48
C ILE A 132 7.54 -13.88 13.17
N ARG A 133 7.71 -15.12 12.71
CA ARG A 133 7.08 -15.62 11.50
C ARG A 133 5.55 -15.49 11.59
N ASP A 134 4.97 -14.89 10.55
CA ASP A 134 3.53 -14.81 10.35
C ASP A 134 3.10 -15.94 9.40
N ALA A 135 2.02 -16.65 9.74
CA ALA A 135 1.51 -17.77 8.97
C ALA A 135 1.10 -17.37 7.53
N LYS A 136 0.86 -16.07 7.29
CA LYS A 136 0.56 -15.56 5.94
C LYS A 136 1.75 -15.59 4.97
N PHE A 137 2.96 -15.85 5.46
CA PHE A 137 4.18 -15.89 4.65
C PHE A 137 4.71 -17.31 4.44
N PRO A 138 5.28 -17.62 3.25
CA PRO A 138 5.88 -18.93 2.95
C PRO A 138 6.94 -19.37 3.98
N ILE A 139 7.13 -20.69 4.11
CA ILE A 139 8.08 -21.27 5.09
C ILE A 139 9.52 -20.83 4.86
N ASN A 140 9.92 -20.70 3.60
CA ASN A 140 11.26 -20.29 3.19
C ASN A 140 11.46 -18.76 3.14
N THR A 141 10.59 -17.98 3.80
CA THR A 141 10.71 -16.52 3.80
C THR A 141 11.93 -16.06 4.60
N LYS A 142 12.79 -15.27 3.96
CA LYS A 142 13.89 -14.57 4.62
C LYS A 142 13.38 -13.30 5.30
N TYR A 143 13.72 -13.12 6.58
CA TYR A 143 13.37 -11.92 7.34
C TYR A 143 14.60 -11.04 7.55
N ILE A 144 14.46 -9.74 7.25
CA ILE A 144 15.51 -8.72 7.40
C ILE A 144 15.06 -7.71 8.44
N GLN A 145 15.93 -7.33 9.39
CA GLN A 145 15.57 -6.39 10.47
C GLN A 145 16.27 -5.05 10.31
N LYS A 146 17.44 -5.02 9.65
CA LYS A 146 18.26 -3.83 9.47
C LYS A 146 18.45 -3.46 7.99
N PRO A 147 17.41 -2.95 7.31
CA PRO A 147 17.59 -2.35 6.00
C PRO A 147 18.45 -1.08 6.13
N LEU A 148 19.45 -0.93 5.25
CA LEU A 148 20.23 0.30 5.13
C LEU A 148 19.55 1.27 4.17
N TYR A 149 19.13 0.79 2.99
CA TYR A 149 18.33 1.54 2.04
C TYR A 149 17.74 0.62 0.96
N ALA A 150 16.68 1.08 0.30
CA ALA A 150 16.14 0.48 -0.92
C ALA A 150 16.45 1.38 -2.12
N LEU A 151 17.06 0.82 -3.16
CA LEU A 151 17.29 1.54 -4.41
C LEU A 151 16.04 1.45 -5.28
N VAL A 152 15.40 2.58 -5.56
CA VAL A 152 14.15 2.66 -6.31
C VAL A 152 14.36 3.48 -7.57
N GLU A 153 14.00 2.91 -8.71
CA GLU A 153 13.92 3.63 -9.98
C GLU A 153 12.60 4.42 -10.04
N LEU A 154 12.70 5.74 -10.25
CA LEU A 154 11.54 6.64 -10.41
C LEU A 154 11.58 7.33 -11.78
N PRO A 155 10.85 6.81 -12.79
CA PRO A 155 10.84 7.38 -14.14
C PRO A 155 10.41 8.85 -14.19
N GLN A 156 9.51 9.25 -13.30
CA GLN A 156 8.96 10.61 -13.21
C GLN A 156 9.86 11.60 -12.44
N CYS A 157 10.98 11.14 -11.88
CA CYS A 157 11.85 12.00 -11.10
C CYS A 157 12.68 12.92 -12.03
N LYS A 158 12.71 14.21 -11.71
CA LYS A 158 13.41 15.25 -12.49
C LYS A 158 14.93 15.27 -12.31
N LEU A 159 15.53 14.28 -11.64
CA LEU A 159 16.98 14.28 -11.38
C LEU A 159 17.81 14.22 -12.67
N THR A 160 17.28 13.63 -13.74
CA THR A 160 17.93 13.55 -15.05
C THR A 160 18.21 14.91 -15.69
N SER A 161 17.49 15.98 -15.33
CA SER A 161 17.85 17.33 -15.79
C SER A 161 19.05 17.93 -15.06
N LEU A 162 19.49 17.32 -13.95
CA LEU A 162 20.62 17.77 -13.13
C LEU A 162 21.88 16.90 -13.29
N LEU A 163 21.75 15.70 -13.86
CA LEU A 163 22.85 14.76 -14.06
C LEU A 163 23.22 14.70 -15.55
N VAL A 164 24.51 14.88 -15.83
CA VAL A 164 25.08 15.03 -17.19
C VAL A 164 24.83 13.80 -18.09
N ASP A 165 24.56 12.62 -17.51
CA ASP A 165 24.65 11.34 -18.22
C ASP A 165 23.32 10.55 -18.37
N GLN A 166 22.14 11.18 -18.24
CA GLN A 166 20.82 10.56 -18.49
C GLN A 166 20.60 9.16 -17.88
N GLN A 167 21.25 8.83 -16.76
CA GLN A 167 21.08 7.53 -16.13
C GLN A 167 19.68 7.39 -15.50
N PRO A 168 19.10 6.17 -15.45
CA PRO A 168 17.83 5.95 -14.79
C PRO A 168 17.90 6.49 -13.36
N THR A 169 16.87 7.25 -12.97
CA THR A 169 16.81 7.95 -11.69
C THR A 169 16.62 6.96 -10.54
N MET A 170 17.71 6.26 -10.20
CA MET A 170 17.80 5.34 -9.09
C MET A 170 18.09 6.14 -7.82
N ILE A 171 17.15 6.10 -6.89
CA ILE A 171 17.21 6.91 -5.68
C ILE A 171 17.27 5.99 -4.47
N PRO A 172 18.24 6.19 -3.55
CA PRO A 172 18.26 5.47 -2.29
C PRO A 172 17.13 6.01 -1.40
N ILE A 173 16.22 5.12 -1.04
CA ILE A 173 15.18 5.37 -0.05
C ILE A 173 15.66 4.81 1.28
N LEU A 174 15.91 5.71 2.24
CA LEU A 174 16.42 5.33 3.57
C LEU A 174 15.26 5.02 4.54
N PRO A 175 15.49 4.18 5.56
CA PRO A 175 14.52 3.99 6.64
C PRO A 175 14.20 5.31 7.34
N GLU A 176 12.93 5.54 7.60
CA GLU A 176 12.44 6.64 8.42
C GLU A 176 12.00 6.14 9.79
N GLN A 177 12.09 7.03 10.78
CA GLN A 177 11.60 6.78 12.13
C GLN A 177 10.36 7.64 12.41
N LYS A 178 9.29 7.02 12.90
CA LYS A 178 8.04 7.71 13.30
C LYS A 178 7.55 7.23 14.66
N THR A 179 6.88 8.15 15.36
CA THR A 179 6.25 7.88 16.65
C THR A 179 4.78 7.55 16.47
N ILE A 180 4.38 6.38 16.96
CA ILE A 180 3.03 5.84 16.87
C ILE A 180 2.45 5.73 18.29
N LYS A 181 1.21 6.19 18.48
CA LYS A 181 0.49 6.02 19.74
C LYS A 181 -0.51 4.88 19.61
N ILE A 182 -0.44 3.93 20.52
CA ILE A 182 -1.30 2.74 20.51
C ILE A 182 -2.10 2.67 21.81
N ASP A 183 -3.40 2.40 21.69
CA ASP A 183 -4.23 2.10 22.85
C ASP A 183 -3.90 0.68 23.36
N PRO A 184 -3.47 0.51 24.62
CA PRO A 184 -3.25 -0.81 25.22
C PRO A 184 -4.38 -1.82 24.99
N LYS A 185 -5.64 -1.35 24.92
CA LYS A 185 -6.82 -2.21 24.71
C LYS A 185 -6.85 -2.89 23.34
N SER A 186 -6.08 -2.39 22.37
CA SER A 186 -5.97 -2.98 21.04
C SER A 186 -5.14 -4.28 21.02
N PHE A 187 -4.27 -4.46 22.01
CA PHE A 187 -3.38 -5.62 22.15
C PHE A 187 -3.97 -6.75 23.03
N VAL A 188 -5.02 -6.46 23.79
CA VAL A 188 -5.47 -7.30 24.91
C VAL A 188 -6.76 -8.06 24.57
N THR A 189 -6.83 -9.35 24.90
CA THR A 189 -8.02 -10.21 24.74
C THR A 189 -9.22 -9.66 25.55
N PRO A 190 -10.48 -9.91 25.14
CA PRO A 190 -11.66 -9.35 25.81
C PRO A 190 -11.72 -9.59 27.33
N THR A 191 -11.20 -10.73 27.78
CA THR A 191 -11.10 -11.13 29.20
C THR A 191 -10.10 -10.29 30.00
N GLN A 192 -8.98 -9.88 29.40
CA GLN A 192 -7.94 -9.09 30.05
C GLN A 192 -8.21 -7.56 29.99
N LYS A 193 -9.12 -7.10 29.11
CA LYS A 193 -9.56 -5.68 29.02
C LYS A 193 -10.16 -5.14 30.32
N ARG A 194 -10.72 -6.01 31.17
CA ARG A 194 -11.29 -5.64 32.48
C ARG A 194 -10.24 -5.34 33.55
N LEU A 195 -8.99 -5.76 33.35
CA LEU A 195 -7.89 -5.66 34.32
C LEU A 195 -6.91 -4.52 34.02
N LEU A 196 -7.00 -3.87 32.85
CA LEU A 196 -6.12 -2.75 32.51
C LEU A 196 -6.64 -1.44 33.11
N ASN A 197 -5.99 -0.99 34.18
CA ASN A 197 -6.10 0.37 34.69
C ASN A 197 -5.75 1.40 33.61
N ASN A 198 -6.33 2.61 33.76
CA ASN A 198 -6.37 3.78 32.87
C ASN A 198 -5.04 4.30 32.25
N LYS A 199 -4.18 3.46 31.67
CA LYS A 199 -3.10 3.93 30.79
C LYS A 199 -3.70 4.36 29.46
N THR A 200 -3.46 5.62 29.09
CA THR A 200 -4.14 6.32 27.99
C THR A 200 -3.54 6.03 26.62
N SER A 201 -2.27 5.64 26.53
CA SER A 201 -1.61 5.14 25.31
C SER A 201 -0.19 4.62 25.60
N ILE A 202 0.34 3.74 24.75
CA ILE A 202 1.75 3.37 24.67
C ILE A 202 2.33 4.09 23.45
N THR A 203 3.45 4.78 23.64
CA THR A 203 4.19 5.44 22.56
C THR A 203 5.28 4.50 22.04
N ILE A 204 5.27 4.27 20.74
CA ILE A 204 6.16 3.34 20.05
C ILE A 204 6.91 4.09 18.97
N CYS A 205 8.20 3.88 18.88
CA CYS A 205 9.04 4.43 17.84
C CYS A 205 9.29 3.35 16.79
N ARG A 206 8.71 3.50 15.59
CA ARG A 206 8.86 2.57 14.48
C ARG A 206 9.90 3.08 13.50
N THR A 207 10.83 2.22 13.11
CA THR A 207 11.79 2.46 12.04
C THR A 207 11.58 1.48 10.90
N GLN A 208 11.34 1.98 9.67
CA GLN A 208 11.13 1.17 8.47
C GLN A 208 11.33 2.00 7.19
N LEU A 209 11.57 1.35 6.06
CA LEU A 209 11.53 2.00 4.74
C LEU A 209 10.14 2.60 4.44
N PRO A 210 10.05 3.87 3.99
CA PRO A 210 8.79 4.55 3.64
C PRO A 210 8.27 4.13 2.26
N ILE A 211 8.19 2.82 2.00
CA ILE A 211 7.67 2.22 0.77
C ILE A 211 6.73 1.06 1.08
N VAL A 212 5.78 0.81 0.19
CA VAL A 212 4.89 -0.35 0.21
C VAL A 212 4.73 -0.93 -1.20
N PRO A 213 4.43 -2.22 -1.39
CA PRO A 213 4.15 -2.75 -2.72
C PRO A 213 2.95 -2.03 -3.37
N ALA A 214 2.98 -1.89 -4.69
CA ALA A 214 2.03 -1.07 -5.44
C ALA A 214 1.27 -1.82 -6.55
N TYR A 215 1.10 -3.14 -6.41
CA TYR A 215 0.22 -3.93 -7.30
C TYR A 215 -1.25 -3.56 -7.11
N ALA A 216 -1.64 -3.18 -5.90
CA ALA A 216 -2.95 -2.66 -5.56
C ALA A 216 -2.83 -1.34 -4.80
N MET A 217 -3.80 -0.44 -5.04
CA MET A 217 -3.93 0.82 -4.32
C MET A 217 -5.38 1.10 -3.96
N THR A 218 -5.58 1.88 -2.90
CA THR A 218 -6.94 2.30 -2.55
C THR A 218 -7.44 3.41 -3.45
N ILE A 219 -8.75 3.49 -3.61
CA ILE A 219 -9.40 4.51 -4.43
C ILE A 219 -9.10 5.92 -3.94
N HIS A 220 -9.04 6.12 -2.61
CA HIS A 220 -8.61 7.40 -2.05
C HIS A 220 -7.17 7.77 -2.44
N LYS A 221 -6.27 6.78 -2.58
CA LYS A 221 -4.88 7.00 -3.01
C LYS A 221 -4.75 7.20 -4.52
N CYS A 222 -5.72 6.78 -5.33
CA CYS A 222 -5.73 7.06 -6.77
C CYS A 222 -6.39 8.41 -7.12
N GLN A 223 -7.08 9.06 -6.17
CA GLN A 223 -7.75 10.34 -6.42
C GLN A 223 -6.75 11.40 -6.92
N GLY A 224 -7.12 12.11 -7.98
CA GLY A 224 -6.27 13.13 -8.61
C GLY A 224 -5.21 12.58 -9.56
N LYS A 225 -5.08 11.26 -9.72
CA LYS A 225 -4.16 10.63 -10.69
C LYS A 225 -4.88 10.28 -12.00
N THR A 226 -4.14 10.27 -13.10
CA THR A 226 -4.57 9.65 -14.35
C THR A 226 -3.77 8.36 -14.52
N LEU A 227 -4.46 7.23 -14.69
CA LEU A 227 -3.85 5.91 -14.83
C LEU A 227 -3.91 5.47 -16.30
N PRO A 228 -2.83 4.93 -16.87
CA PRO A 228 -2.81 4.48 -18.25
C PRO A 228 -3.65 3.22 -18.47
N CYS A 229 -3.70 2.33 -17.47
CA CYS A 229 -4.60 1.19 -17.40
C CYS A 229 -4.79 0.71 -15.96
N GLY A 230 -5.81 -0.09 -15.68
CA GLY A 230 -6.10 -0.58 -14.32
C GLY A 230 -7.24 -1.58 -14.23
N VAL A 231 -7.27 -2.31 -13.13
CA VAL A 231 -8.36 -3.24 -12.79
C VAL A 231 -9.13 -2.67 -11.61
N ILE A 232 -10.45 -2.70 -11.65
CA ILE A 232 -11.32 -2.12 -10.62
C ILE A 232 -12.27 -3.19 -10.10
N ASP A 233 -12.37 -3.31 -8.78
CA ASP A 233 -13.51 -3.99 -8.16
C ASP A 233 -14.57 -2.95 -7.78
N LEU A 234 -15.79 -3.11 -8.31
CA LEU A 234 -16.91 -2.21 -8.03
C LEU A 234 -17.91 -2.80 -7.02
N VAL A 235 -17.66 -4.01 -6.52
CA VAL A 235 -18.56 -4.62 -5.54
C VAL A 235 -18.39 -3.90 -4.18
N PRO A 236 -19.49 -3.44 -3.58
CA PRO A 236 -19.43 -2.75 -2.30
C PRO A 236 -18.90 -3.69 -1.20
N PRO A 237 -18.04 -3.19 -0.30
CA PRO A 237 -17.56 -3.97 0.83
C PRO A 237 -18.70 -4.32 1.80
N PRO A 238 -18.65 -5.49 2.46
CA PRO A 238 -19.66 -5.87 3.43
C PRO A 238 -19.63 -4.87 4.61
N TYR A 239 -20.80 -4.32 4.95
CA TYR A 239 -21.04 -3.42 6.09
C TYR A 239 -20.44 -2.01 6.01
N ALA A 240 -19.82 -1.59 4.91
CA ALA A 240 -19.32 -0.22 4.79
C ALA A 240 -20.32 0.69 4.07
N LYS A 241 -20.31 1.98 4.43
CA LYS A 241 -21.03 3.02 3.68
C LYS A 241 -20.44 3.08 2.28
N PHE A 242 -21.28 2.82 1.28
CA PHE A 242 -20.91 2.88 -0.12
C PHE A 242 -21.66 4.03 -0.78
N ASP A 243 -20.91 5.01 -1.27
CA ASP A 243 -21.44 6.22 -1.91
C ASP A 243 -21.03 6.27 -3.39
N LEU A 244 -21.70 7.10 -4.18
CA LEU A 244 -21.46 7.28 -5.61
C LEU A 244 -20.01 7.67 -5.91
N ALA A 245 -19.37 8.45 -5.02
CA ALA A 245 -17.97 8.82 -5.14
C ALA A 245 -17.03 7.60 -5.21
N ASN A 246 -17.36 6.52 -4.49
CA ASN A 246 -16.59 5.28 -4.50
C ASN A 246 -16.61 4.61 -5.89
N VAL A 247 -17.63 4.85 -6.71
CA VAL A 247 -17.70 4.33 -8.09
C VAL A 247 -17.12 5.32 -9.09
N TYR A 248 -17.47 6.60 -8.96
CA TYR A 248 -17.06 7.63 -9.90
C TYR A 248 -15.54 7.91 -9.86
N VAL A 249 -14.93 7.98 -8.68
CA VAL A 249 -13.50 8.28 -8.52
C VAL A 249 -12.60 7.27 -9.24
N PRO A 250 -12.73 5.93 -9.05
CA PRO A 250 -11.86 4.98 -9.74
C PRO A 250 -12.10 4.96 -11.26
N ILE A 251 -13.34 5.02 -11.72
CA ILE A 251 -13.66 5.02 -13.16
C ILE A 251 -13.06 6.25 -13.86
N SER A 252 -13.16 7.43 -13.23
CA SER A 252 -12.64 8.69 -13.77
C SER A 252 -11.10 8.77 -13.79
N ARG A 253 -10.37 7.77 -13.29
CA ARG A 253 -8.90 7.74 -13.38
C ARG A 253 -8.42 7.30 -14.77
N PHE A 254 -9.29 6.70 -15.58
CA PHE A 254 -8.97 6.14 -16.88
C PHE A 254 -9.48 7.06 -17.99
N THR A 255 -8.68 7.21 -19.05
CA THR A 255 -9.02 8.07 -20.19
C THR A 255 -9.95 7.39 -21.20
N SER A 256 -10.06 6.06 -21.16
CA SER A 256 -10.92 5.27 -22.05
C SER A 256 -11.46 4.03 -21.35
N ALA A 257 -12.68 3.61 -21.70
CA ALA A 257 -13.24 2.35 -21.24
C ALA A 257 -12.37 1.13 -21.61
N ASN A 258 -11.60 1.21 -22.70
CA ASN A 258 -10.68 0.14 -23.13
C ASN A 258 -9.44 -0.01 -22.25
N THR A 259 -9.17 0.98 -21.39
CA THR A 259 -8.03 1.02 -20.47
C THR A 259 -8.37 0.57 -19.05
N MET A 260 -9.62 0.16 -18.80
CA MET A 260 -10.03 -0.41 -17.52
C MET A 260 -10.69 -1.77 -17.68
N VAL A 261 -10.52 -2.64 -16.68
CA VAL A 261 -11.27 -3.89 -16.56
C VAL A 261 -11.99 -3.89 -15.22
N ILE A 262 -13.26 -4.29 -15.24
CA ILE A 262 -14.04 -4.52 -14.02
C ILE A 262 -13.87 -5.98 -13.63
N LEU A 263 -13.33 -6.24 -12.45
CA LEU A 263 -12.87 -7.57 -12.02
C LEU A 263 -13.99 -8.62 -11.96
N ARG A 264 -15.20 -8.20 -11.59
CA ARG A 264 -16.34 -9.10 -11.40
C ARG A 264 -17.66 -8.39 -11.62
N HIS A 265 -18.71 -9.16 -11.81
CA HIS A 265 -20.07 -8.64 -11.90
C HIS A 265 -20.43 -7.82 -10.65
N PHE A 266 -21.13 -6.71 -10.87
CA PHE A 266 -21.60 -5.80 -9.82
C PHE A 266 -23.05 -5.40 -10.10
N PRO A 267 -23.85 -5.13 -9.05
CA PRO A 267 -25.25 -4.75 -9.24
C PRO A 267 -25.34 -3.35 -9.83
N ARG A 268 -26.03 -3.19 -10.97
CA ARG A 268 -26.18 -1.89 -11.66
C ARG A 268 -26.81 -0.79 -10.80
N SER A 269 -27.54 -1.16 -9.74
CA SER A 269 -28.11 -0.22 -8.78
C SER A 269 -27.07 0.71 -8.14
N ILE A 270 -25.78 0.30 -8.07
CA ILE A 270 -24.72 1.16 -7.54
C ILE A 270 -24.43 2.38 -8.42
N LEU A 271 -24.70 2.29 -9.73
CA LEU A 271 -24.53 3.40 -10.68
C LEU A 271 -25.68 4.41 -10.59
N ASN A 272 -26.82 3.98 -10.06
CA ASN A 272 -28.05 4.77 -9.99
C ASN A 272 -28.20 5.49 -8.64
N GLN A 273 -27.17 5.49 -7.80
CA GLN A 273 -27.19 6.23 -6.54
C GLN A 273 -27.22 7.73 -6.82
N LYS A 274 -28.16 8.43 -6.17
CA LYS A 274 -28.21 9.89 -6.27
C LYS A 274 -27.09 10.50 -5.45
N PRO A 275 -26.44 11.58 -5.94
CA PRO A 275 -25.52 12.37 -5.11
C PRO A 275 -26.22 12.87 -3.84
N HIS A 276 -25.42 13.17 -2.81
CA HIS A 276 -25.93 13.80 -1.60
C HIS A 276 -26.71 15.10 -1.95
N PRO A 277 -27.87 15.38 -1.33
CA PRO A 277 -28.68 16.55 -1.65
C PRO A 277 -27.90 17.86 -1.64
N ASP A 278 -27.03 18.07 -0.65
CA ASP A 278 -26.19 19.26 -0.54
C ASP A 278 -25.28 19.46 -1.76
N LEU A 279 -24.77 18.37 -2.36
CA LEU A 279 -23.96 18.45 -3.58
C LEU A 279 -24.79 18.88 -4.79
N VAL A 280 -26.05 18.45 -4.86
CA VAL A 280 -26.97 18.85 -5.93
C VAL A 280 -27.29 20.33 -5.81
N ILE A 281 -27.62 20.79 -4.60
CA ILE A 281 -27.88 22.22 -4.31
C ILE A 281 -26.66 23.07 -4.69
N GLU A 282 -25.45 22.64 -4.31
CA GLU A 282 -24.24 23.37 -4.63
C GLU A 282 -23.95 23.40 -6.15
N LEU A 283 -24.16 22.29 -6.86
CA LEU A 283 -24.02 22.24 -8.32
C LEU A 283 -25.02 23.17 -9.03
N GLU A 284 -26.26 23.26 -8.53
CA GLU A 284 -27.27 24.20 -9.05
C GLU A 284 -26.85 25.64 -8.79
N ARG A 285 -26.37 25.96 -7.58
CA ARG A 285 -25.84 27.29 -7.25
C ARG A 285 -24.70 27.70 -8.19
N LEU A 286 -23.77 26.79 -8.47
CA LEU A 286 -22.64 27.03 -9.38
C LEU A 286 -23.09 27.23 -10.84
N LYS A 287 -24.07 26.46 -11.32
CA LYS A 287 -24.67 26.64 -12.67
C LYS A 287 -25.37 27.99 -12.80
N ASN A 288 -26.10 28.41 -11.78
CA ASN A 288 -26.78 29.71 -11.80
C ASN A 288 -25.76 30.85 -11.85
N LEU A 289 -24.64 30.74 -11.13
CA LEU A 289 -23.54 31.71 -11.20
C LEU A 289 -22.88 31.76 -12.57
N SER A 290 -22.64 30.61 -13.22
CA SER A 290 -22.02 30.60 -14.56
C SER A 290 -22.91 31.19 -15.64
N ASN A 291 -24.24 31.06 -15.50
CA ASN A 291 -25.21 31.57 -16.46
C ASN A 291 -25.60 33.03 -16.20
N SER A 292 -25.18 33.61 -15.07
CA SER A 292 -25.46 35.02 -14.71
C SER A 292 -24.33 35.98 -15.10
N ASN A 293 -23.28 35.46 -15.75
CA ASN A 293 -22.22 36.22 -16.43
C ASN A 293 -22.39 36.09 -17.95
#